data_AF-A0A9D4YPL3-F1
#
_entry.id   AF-A0A9D4YPL3-F1
#
_cell.length_a   1.000
_cell.length_b   1.000
_cell.length_c   1.000
_cell.angle_alpha   90.00
_cell.angle_beta   90.00
_cell.angle_gamma   90.00
#
_symmetry.space_group_name_H-M   'P 1'
#
loop_
_entity.id
_entity.type
_entity.pdbx_description
1 polymer ?
#
loop_
_entity_poly.entity_id
_entity_poly.type
_entity_poly.pdbx_seq_one_letter_code
_entity_poly.pdbx_strand_id
1 'polypeptide(L)'
;MRQAINNLQSTVVGFGHVNSQNVFKVCDEPHPEQIKDMLQYCVDGQLDNAYKIMLHMWKLGYAAEDIIVNVFRVCKSHDIREDIKLEFIKEIGYTQMRTLQGVHSLLQMAGLLARLCLKSRQCKSD
;
A
#
# COMPACT_ATOMS: atom_id res chain seq x y z
N MET A 1 10.53 7.03 18.58
CA MET A 1 11.96 7.42 18.63
C MET A 1 12.93 6.24 18.45
N ARG A 2 12.74 5.09 19.13
CA ARG A 2 13.65 3.93 19.02
C ARG A 2 13.90 3.45 17.57
N GLN A 3 12.84 3.34 16.76
CA GLN A 3 12.91 2.85 15.38
C GLN A 3 13.76 3.77 14.47
N ALA A 4 13.67 5.09 14.64
CA ALA A 4 14.47 6.05 13.88
C ALA A 4 15.97 5.94 14.19
N ILE A 5 16.32 5.72 15.47
CA ILE A 5 17.72 5.54 15.90
C ILE A 5 18.29 4.25 15.32
N ASN A 6 17.54 3.15 15.39
CA ASN A 6 17.96 1.87 14.84
C ASN A 6 18.20 1.95 13.33
N ASN A 7 17.28 2.58 12.58
CA ASN A 7 17.42 2.72 11.13
C ASN A 7 18.61 3.61 10.76
N LEU A 8 18.85 4.68 11.51
CA LEU A 8 20.03 5.54 11.33
C LEU A 8 21.33 4.76 11.56
N GLN A 9 21.42 4.01 12.67
CA GLN A 9 22.59 3.22 13.01
C GLN A 9 22.87 2.17 11.93
N SER A 10 21.85 1.42 11.51
CA SER A 10 21.97 0.41 10.45
C SER A 10 22.36 1.02 9.09
N THR A 11 21.89 2.23 8.78
CA THR A 11 22.28 2.93 7.54
C THR A 11 23.74 3.37 7.58
N VAL A 12 24.21 3.90 8.70
CA VAL A 12 25.62 4.30 8.88
C VAL A 12 26.54 3.08 8.84
N VAL A 13 26.18 2.00 9.54
CA VAL A 13 26.98 0.77 9.58
C VAL A 13 26.99 0.04 8.24
N GLY A 14 25.86 -0.01 7.53
CA GLY A 14 25.74 -0.73 6.26
C GLY A 14 26.31 0.02 5.05
N PHE A 15 26.19 1.35 5.01
CA PHE A 15 26.47 2.14 3.81
C PHE A 15 27.37 3.37 4.02
N GLY A 16 27.77 3.68 5.26
CA GLY A 16 28.68 4.78 5.61
C GLY A 16 28.11 6.19 5.45
N HIS A 17 27.22 6.43 4.47
CA HIS A 17 26.57 7.71 4.22
C HIS A 17 25.05 7.59 4.26
N VAL A 18 24.41 8.50 5.00
CA VAL A 18 22.95 8.53 5.18
C VAL A 18 22.32 9.36 4.06
N ASN A 19 21.75 8.68 3.08
CA ASN A 19 20.91 9.28 2.04
C ASN A 19 19.55 8.56 2.00
N SER A 20 18.54 9.17 1.36
CA SER A 20 17.20 8.57 1.29
C SER A 20 17.23 7.16 0.69
N GLN A 21 18.03 6.92 -0.36
CA GLN A 21 18.12 5.61 -0.99
C GLN A 21 18.64 4.51 -0.04
N ASN A 22 19.66 4.81 0.76
CA ASN A 22 20.25 3.88 1.72
C ASN A 22 19.33 3.65 2.92
N VAL A 23 18.62 4.69 3.38
CA VAL A 23 17.61 4.55 4.42
C VAL A 23 16.46 3.66 3.93
N PHE A 24 15.98 3.84 2.69
CA PHE A 24 14.93 2.98 2.12
C PHE A 24 15.38 1.53 1.93
N LYS A 25 16.65 1.30 1.55
CA LYS A 25 17.23 -0.06 1.48
C LYS A 25 17.36 -0.74 2.84
N VAL A 26 17.50 0.02 3.92
CA VAL A 26 17.66 -0.52 5.29
C VAL A 26 16.31 -0.71 5.97
N CYS A 27 15.34 0.15 5.67
CA CYS A 27 14.01 0.09 6.28
C CYS A 27 13.12 -1.00 5.70
N ASP A 28 13.39 -1.50 4.48
CA ASP A 28 12.53 -2.46 3.76
C ASP A 28 11.04 -2.08 3.90
N GLU A 29 10.68 -0.85 3.51
CA GLU A 29 9.28 -0.40 3.47
C GLU A 29 8.86 -0.16 2.03
N PRO A 30 7.62 -0.52 1.64
CA PRO A 30 7.13 -0.26 0.30
C PRO A 30 7.09 1.25 0.02
N HIS A 31 7.70 1.66 -1.08
CA HIS A 31 7.80 3.08 -1.45
C HIS A 31 6.40 3.73 -1.54
N PRO A 32 6.13 4.81 -0.79
CA PRO A 32 4.82 5.46 -0.77
C PRO A 32 4.33 5.92 -2.15
N GLU A 33 5.26 6.26 -3.05
CA GLU A 33 4.98 6.61 -4.45
C GLU A 33 4.35 5.44 -5.21
N GLN A 34 4.89 4.22 -5.06
CA GLN A 34 4.34 3.03 -5.72
C GLN A 34 2.90 2.75 -5.25
N ILE A 35 2.63 2.95 -3.96
CA ILE A 35 1.28 2.77 -3.40
C ILE A 35 0.32 3.86 -3.90
N LYS A 36 0.79 5.12 -4.03
CA LYS A 36 0.01 6.20 -4.64
C LYS A 36 -0.37 5.86 -6.08
N ASP A 37 0.60 5.42 -6.87
CA ASP A 37 0.36 5.02 -8.27
C ASP A 37 -0.64 3.86 -8.33
N MET A 38 -0.50 2.86 -7.45
CA MET A 38 -1.44 1.75 -7.35
C MET A 38 -2.87 2.22 -7.06
N LEU A 39 -3.05 3.14 -6.11
CA LEU A 39 -4.36 3.72 -5.79
C LEU A 39 -4.91 4.55 -6.94
N GLN A 40 -4.05 5.29 -7.66
CA GLN A 40 -4.44 6.04 -8.84
C GLN A 40 -4.94 5.11 -9.96
N TYR A 41 -4.23 4.01 -10.24
CA TYR A 41 -4.71 3.00 -11.19
C TYR A 41 -6.06 2.40 -10.77
N CYS A 42 -6.33 2.23 -9.47
CA CYS A 42 -7.64 1.79 -8.98
C CYS A 42 -8.74 2.83 -9.27
N VAL A 43 -8.44 4.13 -9.14
CA VAL A 43 -9.37 5.22 -9.49
C VAL A 43 -9.63 5.27 -11.00
N ASP A 44 -8.61 4.98 -11.80
CA ASP A 44 -8.73 4.91 -13.26
C ASP A 44 -9.38 3.60 -13.74
N GLY A 45 -9.62 2.65 -12.83
CA GLY A 45 -10.23 1.35 -13.12
C GLY A 45 -9.30 0.39 -13.87
N GLN A 46 -7.99 0.62 -13.80
CA GLN A 46 -6.93 -0.17 -14.43
C GLN A 46 -6.40 -1.24 -13.45
N LEU A 47 -7.16 -2.33 -13.31
CA LEU A 47 -6.83 -3.41 -12.36
C LEU A 47 -5.47 -4.06 -12.63
N ASP A 48 -5.12 -4.31 -13.90
CA ASP A 48 -3.88 -5.01 -14.27
C ASP A 48 -2.63 -4.24 -13.83
N ASN A 49 -2.66 -2.90 -13.96
CA ASN A 49 -1.54 -2.05 -13.56
C ASN A 49 -1.41 -1.96 -12.05
N ALA A 50 -2.54 -1.83 -11.33
CA ALA A 50 -2.54 -1.89 -9.87
C ALA A 50 -2.05 -3.26 -9.35
N TYR A 51 -2.46 -4.36 -9.99
CA TYR A 51 -2.07 -5.71 -9.60
C TYR A 51 -0.57 -5.96 -9.81
N LYS A 52 0.04 -5.43 -10.88
CA LYS A 52 1.50 -5.53 -11.08
C LYS A 52 2.28 -4.93 -9.91
N ILE A 53 1.87 -3.77 -9.40
CA ILE A 53 2.52 -3.11 -8.26
C ILE A 53 2.33 -3.94 -6.99
N MET A 54 1.12 -4.42 -6.73
CA MET A 54 0.84 -5.32 -5.59
C MET A 54 1.67 -6.60 -5.66
N LEU A 55 1.76 -7.22 -6.83
CA LEU A 55 2.55 -8.44 -7.05
C LEU A 55 4.05 -8.18 -6.87
N HIS A 56 4.54 -7.00 -7.28
CA HIS A 56 5.92 -6.59 -7.04
C HIS A 56 6.22 -6.50 -5.55
N MET A 57 5.38 -5.81 -4.77
CA MET A 57 5.49 -5.74 -3.32
C MET A 57 5.44 -7.13 -2.67
N TRP A 58 4.55 -8.00 -3.14
CA TRP A 58 4.47 -9.38 -2.66
C TRP A 58 5.75 -10.18 -2.93
N LYS A 59 6.34 -10.03 -4.12
CA LYS A 59 7.59 -10.72 -4.51
C LYS A 59 8.81 -10.21 -3.74
N LEU A 60 8.78 -8.98 -3.25
CA LEU A 60 9.80 -8.44 -2.35
C LEU A 60 9.72 -9.02 -0.94
N GLY A 61 8.65 -9.78 -0.62
CA GLY A 61 8.50 -10.46 0.65
C GLY A 61 7.82 -9.63 1.74
N TYR A 62 7.18 -8.51 1.38
CA TYR A 62 6.38 -7.75 2.34
C TYR A 62 5.21 -8.57 2.87
N ALA A 63 4.97 -8.48 4.19
CA ALA A 63 3.82 -9.13 4.79
C ALA A 63 2.51 -8.48 4.31
N ALA A 64 1.46 -9.28 4.16
CA ALA A 64 0.14 -8.78 3.73
C ALA A 64 -0.38 -7.68 4.68
N GLU A 65 -0.12 -7.81 5.98
CA GLU A 65 -0.49 -6.83 7.00
C GLU A 65 0.20 -5.49 6.77
N ASP A 66 1.50 -5.50 6.52
CA ASP A 66 2.29 -4.28 6.28
C ASP A 66 1.82 -3.59 4.98
N ILE A 67 1.52 -4.36 3.94
CA ILE A 67 0.99 -3.81 2.69
C ILE A 67 -0.34 -3.11 2.97
N ILE A 68 -1.29 -3.76 3.66
CA ILE A 68 -2.61 -3.16 3.95
C ILE A 68 -2.48 -1.90 4.79
N VAL A 69 -1.66 -1.91 5.84
CA VAL A 69 -1.46 -0.76 6.73
C VAL A 69 -0.87 0.43 5.96
N ASN A 70 0.11 0.18 5.09
CA ASN A 70 0.70 1.22 4.25
C ASN A 70 -0.30 1.74 3.20
N VAL A 71 -1.08 0.86 2.57
CA VAL A 71 -2.16 1.25 1.63
C VAL A 71 -3.18 2.15 2.32
N PHE A 72 -3.61 1.79 3.54
CA PHE A 72 -4.54 2.60 4.33
C PHE A 72 -3.96 3.98 4.67
N ARG A 73 -2.68 4.04 5.08
CA ARG A 73 -1.99 5.28 5.42
C ARG A 73 -1.89 6.21 4.21
N VAL A 74 -1.47 5.68 3.06
CA VAL A 74 -1.32 6.46 1.82
C VAL A 74 -2.69 6.91 1.32
N CYS A 75 -3.72 6.05 1.37
CA CYS A 75 -5.08 6.39 0.95
C CYS A 75 -5.66 7.59 1.71
N LYS A 76 -5.37 7.74 3.01
CA LYS A 76 -5.79 8.90 3.80
C LYS A 76 -5.16 10.21 3.33
N SER A 77 -3.92 10.15 2.87
CA SER A 77 -3.16 11.30 2.37
C SER A 77 -3.31 11.53 0.87
N HIS A 78 -4.04 10.65 0.17
CA HIS A 78 -4.17 10.70 -1.28
C HIS A 78 -5.20 11.73 -1.70
N ASP A 79 -4.88 12.51 -2.73
CA ASP A 79 -5.73 13.59 -3.23
C ASP A 79 -6.72 13.04 -4.26
N ILE A 80 -7.84 12.51 -3.77
CA ILE A 80 -8.95 11.97 -4.55
C ILE A 80 -10.26 12.52 -4.02
N ARG A 81 -11.32 12.47 -4.86
CA ARG A 81 -12.68 12.86 -4.45
C ARG A 81 -13.08 12.14 -3.16
N GLU A 82 -13.70 12.89 -2.26
CA GLU A 82 -13.96 12.46 -0.89
C GLU A 82 -14.93 11.28 -0.79
N ASP A 83 -15.91 11.22 -1.70
CA ASP A 83 -16.85 10.09 -1.87
C ASP A 83 -16.10 8.76 -2.13
N ILE A 84 -15.19 8.76 -3.11
CA ILE A 84 -14.39 7.59 -3.46
C ILE A 84 -13.44 7.24 -2.30
N LYS A 85 -12.85 8.25 -1.67
CA LYS A 85 -11.91 8.08 -0.56
C LYS A 85 -12.55 7.35 0.62
N LEU A 86 -13.76 7.73 0.98
CA LEU A 86 -14.52 7.09 2.06
C LEU A 86 -14.85 5.62 1.73
N GLU A 87 -15.30 5.34 0.51
CA GLU A 87 -15.55 3.96 0.06
C GLU A 87 -14.27 3.12 0.03
N PHE A 88 -13.13 3.71 -0.38
CA PHE A 88 -11.83 3.02 -0.37
C PHE A 88 -11.39 2.67 1.05
N ILE A 89 -11.48 3.63 1.98
CA ILE A 89 -11.16 3.43 3.39
C ILE A 89 -12.00 2.29 3.99
N LYS A 90 -13.29 2.22 3.65
CA LYS A 90 -14.20 1.17 4.10
C LYS A 90 -13.79 -0.21 3.58
N GLU A 91 -13.53 -0.37 2.29
CA GLU A 91 -13.11 -1.65 1.71
C GLU A 91 -11.72 -2.11 2.18
N ILE A 92 -10.79 -1.17 2.37
CA ILE A 92 -9.49 -1.45 2.97
C ILE A 92 -9.68 -1.95 4.40
N GLY A 93 -10.53 -1.30 5.21
CA GLY A 93 -10.84 -1.72 6.57
C GLY A 93 -11.42 -3.14 6.67
N TYR A 94 -12.36 -3.50 5.79
CA TYR A 94 -12.89 -4.87 5.74
C TYR A 94 -11.82 -5.89 5.36
N THR A 95 -10.92 -5.54 4.45
CA THR A 95 -9.83 -6.42 4.05
C THR A 95 -8.82 -6.59 5.19
N GLN A 96 -8.49 -5.50 5.89
CA GLN A 96 -7.64 -5.54 7.08
C GLN A 96 -8.21 -6.44 8.17
N MET A 97 -9.52 -6.36 8.44
CA MET A 97 -10.18 -7.25 9.40
C MET A 97 -10.05 -8.72 9.01
N ARG A 98 -10.26 -9.07 7.73
CA ARG A 98 -10.08 -10.46 7.24
C ARG A 98 -8.63 -10.92 7.35
N THR A 99 -7.69 -10.04 7.10
CA THR A 99 -6.26 -10.32 7.28
C THR A 99 -5.96 -10.60 8.75
N LEU A 100 -6.47 -9.80 9.69
CA LEU A 100 -6.32 -10.07 11.13
C LEU A 100 -6.98 -11.39 11.59
N GLN A 101 -7.96 -11.90 10.84
CA GLN A 101 -8.58 -13.21 11.08
C GLN A 101 -7.77 -14.40 10.52
N GLY A 102 -6.58 -14.15 9.97
CA GLY A 102 -5.71 -15.20 9.42
C GLY A 102 -5.71 -15.30 7.89
N VAL A 103 -6.45 -14.45 7.18
CA VAL A 103 -6.55 -14.50 5.70
C VAL A 103 -5.54 -13.55 5.07
N HIS A 104 -4.30 -14.03 4.94
CA HIS A 104 -3.18 -13.25 4.41
C HIS A 104 -2.83 -13.59 2.95
N SER A 105 -3.72 -14.20 2.18
CA SER A 105 -3.37 -14.67 0.83
C SER A 105 -3.22 -13.52 -0.18
N LEU A 106 -2.36 -13.72 -1.19
CA LEU A 106 -2.26 -12.81 -2.34
C LEU A 106 -3.63 -12.60 -3.03
N LEU A 107 -4.48 -13.63 -3.02
CA LEU A 107 -5.83 -13.54 -3.56
C LEU A 107 -6.70 -12.52 -2.80
N GLN A 108 -6.56 -12.45 -1.48
CA GLN A 108 -7.28 -11.47 -0.67
C GLN A 108 -6.87 -10.03 -1.03
N MET A 109 -5.57 -9.83 -1.31
CA MET A 109 -5.02 -8.55 -1.78
C MET A 109 -5.50 -8.20 -3.20
N ALA A 110 -5.49 -9.15 -4.12
CA ALA A 110 -6.03 -8.96 -5.47
C ALA A 110 -7.54 -8.63 -5.43
N GLY A 111 -8.28 -9.29 -4.54
CA GLY A 111 -9.70 -9.03 -4.31
C GLY A 111 -9.98 -7.66 -3.70
N LEU A 112 -9.06 -7.09 -2.92
CA LEU A 112 -9.14 -5.69 -2.50
C LEU A 112 -9.05 -4.75 -3.71
N LEU A 113 -8.04 -4.89 -4.57
CA LEU A 113 -7.88 -4.03 -5.75
C LEU A 113 -9.09 -4.07 -6.68
N ALA A 114 -9.64 -5.26 -6.91
CA ALA A 114 -10.83 -5.43 -7.73
C ALA A 114 -12.04 -4.66 -7.15
N ARG A 115 -12.24 -4.72 -5.84
CA ARG A 115 -13.31 -3.98 -5.15
C ARG A 115 -13.10 -2.47 -5.20
N LEU A 116 -11.87 -1.99 -5.02
CA LEU A 116 -11.55 -0.57 -5.16
C LEU A 116 -11.86 -0.06 -6.58
N CYS A 117 -11.46 -0.82 -7.61
CA CYS A 117 -11.78 -0.48 -9.01
C CYS A 117 -13.29 -0.43 -9.26
N LEU A 118 -14.05 -1.39 -8.72
CA LEU A 118 -15.51 -1.43 -8.83
C LEU A 118 -16.17 -0.23 -8.16
N LYS A 119 -15.73 0.13 -6.95
CA LYS A 119 -16.23 1.30 -6.22
C LYS A 119 -15.96 2.60 -6.95
N SER A 120 -14.78 2.73 -7.55
CA SER A 120 -14.46 3.89 -8.36
C SER A 120 -15.39 4.05 -9.58
N ARG A 121 -15.77 2.94 -10.23
CA ARG A 121 -16.72 2.97 -11.36
C ARG A 121 -18.13 3.36 -10.91
N GLN A 122 -18.58 2.87 -9.75
CA GLN A 122 -19.90 3.19 -9.19
C GLN A 122 -20.04 4.68 -8.90
N CYS A 123 -19.09 5.29 -8.18
CA CYS A 123 -19.10 6.73 -7.88
C CYS A 123 -18.84 7.64 -9.10
N LYS A 124 -18.49 7.11 -10.27
CA LYS A 124 -18.41 7.89 -11.53
C LYS A 124 -19.75 7.95 -12.27
N SER A 125 -20.73 7.15 -11.86
CA SER A 125 -22.01 6.97 -12.55
C SER A 125 -23.15 7.79 -11.92
N ASP A 126 -22.88 8.43 -10.79
CA ASP A 126 -23.73 9.43 -10.12
C ASP A 126 -23.16 10.84 -10.36
#